data_AF-A0A3F2RZQ6-F1
#
_entry.id   AF-A0A3F2RZQ6-F1
#
_cell.length_a   1.000
_cell.length_b   1.000
_cell.length_c   1.000
_cell.angle_alpha   90.00
_cell.angle_beta   90.00
_cell.angle_gamma   90.00
#
_symmetry.space_group_name_H-M   'P 1'
#
loop_
_entity.id
_entity.type
_entity.pdbx_description
1 polymer ?
#
loop_
_entity_poly.entity_id
_entity_poly.type
_entity_poly.pdbx_seq_one_letter_code
_entity_poly.pdbx_strand_id
1 'polypeptide(L)'
;MVDNPQAPEEDAAVTSRWRYCLHIAYYGTGFVGWQRQQQAAISASGHDSVQEVVELAVTSVLEAPKRINVTGVSRTDAGTHALYQYGFIRLASELQMTLEEFKGQVNAKLGNGRIIVLGVMRPTTGPSKIRSRCKKYIYYLQQGHRPDLELGKYSWFLGRTLNIQRLRDALKNVDFSLDPHISGTGDIIDATDLYHKDATSKPITEEHNLDNSKDVASSEHKKRKVESNGGVQVHFVCIELVANGFLRHMVRRIIGTLRPIGEGTQPPSRIQQVLAGEVAPGPSAPTKALWLHRTWLTQEDYDADCAVEE
;
A
#
# COMPACT_ATOMS: atom_id res chain seq x y z
N MET A 1 47.43 15.64 -36.47
CA MET A 1 48.06 14.90 -35.37
C MET A 1 48.31 15.87 -34.25
N VAL A 2 47.41 15.89 -33.27
CA VAL A 2 47.60 16.58 -31.99
C VAL A 2 47.06 15.59 -30.98
N ASP A 3 47.98 14.83 -30.37
CA ASP A 3 47.68 13.87 -29.33
C ASP A 3 47.20 14.63 -28.09
N ASN A 4 45.95 14.36 -27.69
CA ASN A 4 45.40 14.83 -26.43
C ASN A 4 45.75 13.79 -25.36
N PRO A 5 46.53 14.10 -24.32
CA PRO A 5 46.84 13.14 -23.27
C PRO A 5 45.56 12.86 -22.48
N GLN A 6 45.09 11.61 -22.56
CA GLN A 6 44.04 11.08 -21.68
C GLN A 6 44.42 11.36 -20.23
N ALA A 7 43.61 12.17 -19.56
CA ALA A 7 43.63 12.27 -18.11
C ALA A 7 43.36 10.87 -17.52
N PRO A 8 44.07 10.47 -16.46
CA PRO A 8 43.90 9.14 -15.88
C PRO A 8 42.47 9.01 -15.35
N GLU A 9 41.79 7.93 -15.77
CA GLU A 9 40.57 7.45 -15.14
C GLU A 9 40.86 7.26 -13.64
N GLU A 10 40.23 8.07 -12.80
CA GLU A 10 40.26 7.88 -11.35
C GLU A 10 39.63 6.53 -11.03
N ASP A 11 40.52 5.58 -10.73
CA ASP A 11 40.22 4.23 -10.32
C ASP A 11 39.14 4.21 -9.23
N ALA A 12 38.13 3.40 -9.51
CA ALA A 12 37.00 3.14 -8.66
C ALA A 12 37.45 2.51 -7.32
N ALA A 13 37.57 3.35 -6.28
CA ALA A 13 37.56 2.87 -4.90
C ALA A 13 36.13 2.41 -4.54
N VAL A 14 35.74 1.23 -5.02
CA VAL A 14 34.57 0.50 -4.55
C VAL A 14 34.89 0.02 -3.13
N THR A 15 34.75 0.91 -2.14
CA THR A 15 34.60 0.48 -0.75
C THR A 15 33.33 -0.36 -0.72
N SER A 16 33.46 -1.67 -0.57
CA SER A 16 32.33 -2.61 -0.50
C SER A 16 31.47 -2.27 0.71
N ARG A 17 30.46 -1.42 0.50
CA ARG A 17 29.46 -1.11 1.54
C ARG A 17 28.43 -2.23 1.56
N TRP A 18 28.32 -2.90 2.71
CA TRP A 18 27.30 -3.90 2.97
C TRP A 18 25.90 -3.30 2.79
N ARG A 19 25.08 -3.94 1.96
CA ARG A 19 23.74 -3.45 1.63
C ARG A 19 22.69 -4.37 2.25
N TYR A 20 21.73 -3.77 2.93
CA TYR A 20 20.57 -4.48 3.48
C TYR A 20 19.29 -3.80 3.00
N CYS A 21 18.26 -4.60 2.78
CA CYS A 21 16.93 -4.17 2.40
C CYS A 21 15.96 -4.50 3.55
N LEU A 22 15.21 -3.50 3.99
CA LEU A 22 14.19 -3.60 5.01
C LEU A 22 12.82 -3.56 4.32
N HIS A 23 11.99 -4.58 4.54
CA HIS A 23 10.57 -4.56 4.20
C HIS A 23 9.81 -3.90 5.34
N ILE A 24 9.16 -2.77 5.06
CA ILE A 24 8.55 -1.88 6.04
C ILE A 24 7.05 -1.74 5.72
N ALA A 25 6.21 -1.94 6.74
CA ALA A 25 4.81 -1.57 6.72
C ALA A 25 4.56 -0.43 7.71
N TYR A 26 3.61 0.45 7.40
CA TYR A 26 3.22 1.54 8.30
C TYR A 26 1.83 2.08 8.04
N TYR A 27 1.22 2.59 9.11
CA TYR A 27 0.07 3.47 9.03
C TYR A 27 0.53 4.91 8.81
N GLY A 28 0.18 5.52 7.68
CA GLY A 28 0.64 6.86 7.31
C GLY A 28 -0.02 8.00 8.08
N THR A 29 -1.13 7.75 8.77
CA THR A 29 -1.85 8.78 9.54
C THR A 29 -0.95 9.41 10.59
N GLY A 30 -0.88 10.74 10.59
CA GLY A 30 0.00 11.50 11.49
C GLY A 30 1.47 11.51 11.07
N PHE A 31 1.81 11.09 9.85
CA PHE A 31 3.13 11.30 9.25
C PHE A 31 3.02 12.27 8.06
N VAL A 32 4.08 13.05 7.84
CA VAL A 32 4.20 13.94 6.66
C VAL A 32 4.57 13.20 5.37
N GLY A 33 4.46 11.87 5.39
CA GLY A 33 4.80 10.96 4.29
C GLY A 33 6.09 10.21 4.57
N TRP A 34 6.62 9.54 3.54
CA TRP A 34 7.88 8.82 3.65
C TRP A 34 9.07 9.76 3.86
N GLN A 35 9.26 10.71 2.95
CA GLN A 35 10.51 11.46 2.80
C GLN A 35 10.77 12.40 4.00
N ARG A 36 11.95 12.27 4.62
CA ARG A 36 12.43 13.25 5.61
C ARG A 36 12.54 14.65 4.99
N GLN A 37 12.08 15.66 5.73
CA GLN A 37 12.14 17.07 5.35
C GLN A 37 13.36 17.75 6.00
N GLN A 38 13.78 18.90 5.48
CA GLN A 38 14.94 19.63 6.04
C GLN A 38 14.59 20.26 7.41
N GLN A 39 15.58 20.40 8.30
CA GLN A 39 15.41 20.76 9.72
C GLN A 39 14.71 22.13 9.97
N ALA A 40 14.76 23.09 9.03
CA ALA A 40 14.00 24.35 9.13
C ALA A 40 12.49 24.17 8.83
N ALA A 41 12.11 22.97 8.38
CA ALA A 41 10.76 22.47 8.20
C ALA A 41 10.52 21.25 9.09
N ILE A 42 11.00 21.28 10.36
CA ILE A 42 10.23 20.61 11.42
C ILE A 42 8.83 21.16 11.22
N SER A 43 7.90 20.28 10.84
CA SER A 43 6.63 20.75 10.33
C SER A 43 6.00 21.68 11.35
N ALA A 44 5.39 22.78 10.89
CA ALA A 44 4.49 23.57 11.73
C ALA A 44 3.36 22.71 12.35
N SER A 45 3.24 21.44 11.93
CA SER A 45 2.30 20.45 12.43
C SER A 45 2.85 19.47 13.48
N GLY A 46 4.15 19.48 13.84
CA GLY A 46 4.71 18.62 14.90
C GLY A 46 4.76 17.10 14.59
N HIS A 47 4.84 16.71 13.32
CA HIS A 47 4.81 15.29 12.91
C HIS A 47 6.08 14.88 12.14
N ASP A 48 6.71 13.77 12.53
CA ASP A 48 7.88 13.20 11.85
C ASP A 48 7.54 12.58 10.48
N SER A 49 8.55 12.33 9.65
CA SER A 49 8.42 11.47 8.47
C SER A 49 8.68 10.01 8.83
N VAL A 50 8.14 9.07 8.05
CA VAL A 50 8.40 7.64 8.27
C VAL A 50 9.89 7.32 8.11
N GLN A 51 10.54 7.90 7.10
CA GLN A 51 11.98 7.72 6.89
C GLN A 51 12.78 8.16 8.11
N GLU A 52 12.49 9.32 8.68
CA GLU A 52 13.20 9.82 9.86
C GLU A 52 13.10 8.86 11.04
N VAL A 53 11.88 8.40 11.37
CA VAL A 53 11.66 7.48 12.49
C VAL A 53 12.43 6.17 12.29
N VAL A 54 12.42 5.61 11.07
CA VAL A 54 13.17 4.39 10.75
C VAL A 54 14.69 4.63 10.78
N GLU A 55 15.16 5.76 10.25
CA GLU A 55 16.59 6.13 10.31
C GLU A 55 17.09 6.25 11.74
N LEU A 56 16.32 6.88 12.63
CA LEU A 56 16.65 7.01 14.05
C LEU A 56 16.69 5.65 14.76
N ALA A 57 15.70 4.79 14.49
CA ALA A 57 15.66 3.43 15.05
C ALA A 57 16.88 2.61 14.60
N VAL A 58 17.18 2.58 13.30
CA VAL A 58 18.35 1.86 12.75
C VAL A 58 19.66 2.43 13.29
N THR A 59 19.80 3.75 13.33
CA THR A 59 21.02 4.41 13.87
C THR A 59 21.23 4.05 15.34
N SER A 60 20.16 4.03 16.13
CA SER A 60 20.24 3.67 17.56
C SER A 60 20.60 2.20 17.77
N VAL A 61 20.02 1.27 17.00
CA VAL A 61 20.31 -0.17 17.13
C VAL A 61 21.77 -0.47 16.77
N LEU A 62 22.31 0.21 15.77
CA LEU A 62 23.68 0.00 15.30
C LEU A 62 24.71 0.88 16.04
N GLU A 63 24.26 1.66 17.03
CA GLU A 63 25.08 2.62 17.78
C GLU A 63 25.97 3.48 16.86
N ALA A 64 25.43 3.83 15.69
CA ALA A 64 26.22 4.44 14.65
C ALA A 64 26.51 5.91 14.99
N PRO A 65 27.76 6.39 14.82
CA PRO A 65 28.15 7.76 15.20
C PRO A 65 27.49 8.82 14.32
N LYS A 66 26.99 8.42 13.15
CA LYS A 66 26.24 9.26 12.21
C LYS A 66 24.94 8.58 11.85
N ARG A 67 23.92 9.38 11.57
CA ARG A 67 22.61 8.90 11.12
C ARG A 67 22.78 8.03 9.87
N ILE A 68 22.28 6.81 9.94
CA ILE A 68 22.23 5.88 8.81
C ILE A 68 21.05 6.29 7.94
N ASN A 69 21.32 6.57 6.67
CA ASN A 69 20.29 6.94 5.70
C ASN A 69 19.55 5.68 5.21
N VAL A 70 18.22 5.72 5.26
CA VAL A 70 17.35 4.65 4.75
C VAL A 70 16.73 5.12 3.44
N THR A 71 17.29 4.68 2.32
CA THR A 71 16.80 5.08 0.99
C THR A 71 15.56 4.25 0.62
N GLY A 72 14.39 4.89 0.61
CA GLY A 72 13.13 4.25 0.22
C GLY A 72 12.98 4.03 -1.29
N VAL A 73 12.28 2.96 -1.66
CA VAL A 73 11.92 2.63 -3.05
C VAL A 73 10.71 3.42 -3.56
N SER A 74 9.85 3.83 -2.63
CA SER A 74 8.69 4.68 -2.94
C SER A 74 8.66 5.92 -2.05
N ARG A 75 8.28 7.05 -2.62
CA ARG A 75 7.82 8.20 -1.83
C ARG A 75 6.31 8.06 -1.70
N THR A 76 5.79 8.16 -0.48
CA THR A 76 4.37 8.24 -0.18
C THR A 76 4.03 9.64 0.31
N ASP A 77 2.88 10.15 -0.08
CA ASP A 77 2.34 11.42 0.40
C ASP A 77 1.97 11.34 1.90
N ALA A 78 1.79 12.50 2.54
CA ALA A 78 1.35 12.59 3.94
C ALA A 78 0.01 11.86 4.17
N GLY A 79 -0.04 10.99 5.18
CA GLY A 79 -1.24 10.19 5.48
C GLY A 79 -1.41 8.90 4.67
N THR A 80 -0.62 8.67 3.62
CA THR A 80 -0.71 7.44 2.81
C THR A 80 -0.10 6.25 3.56
N HIS A 81 -0.81 5.13 3.59
CA HIS A 81 -0.38 3.90 4.25
C HIS A 81 0.49 3.03 3.32
N ALA A 82 1.26 2.10 3.88
CA ALA A 82 2.01 1.14 3.10
C ALA A 82 2.12 -0.22 3.81
N LEU A 83 1.98 -1.29 3.04
CA LEU A 83 2.27 -2.66 3.47
C LEU A 83 3.62 -3.15 2.94
N TYR A 84 4.01 -2.67 1.74
CA TYR A 84 5.21 -3.11 1.03
C TYR A 84 6.06 -1.91 0.64
N GLN A 85 6.49 -1.13 1.62
CA GLN A 85 7.60 -0.19 1.42
C GLN A 85 8.92 -0.94 1.58
N TYR A 86 9.90 -0.61 0.74
CA TYR A 86 11.27 -1.10 0.91
C TYR A 86 12.22 0.05 1.18
N GLY A 87 13.08 -0.12 2.17
CA GLY A 87 14.14 0.82 2.54
C GLY A 87 15.51 0.16 2.50
N PHE A 88 16.48 0.79 1.85
CA PHE A 88 17.84 0.27 1.77
C PHE A 88 18.79 1.04 2.68
N ILE A 89 19.61 0.31 3.42
CA ILE A 89 20.73 0.85 4.20
C ILE A 89 22.05 0.37 3.62
N ARG A 90 23.09 1.18 3.79
CA ARG A 90 24.48 0.86 3.42
C ARG A 90 25.36 1.05 4.62
N LEU A 91 26.12 0.02 4.98
CA LEU A 91 27.02 0.00 6.13
C LEU A 91 28.47 -0.19 5.67
N ALA A 92 29.42 0.30 6.47
CA ALA A 92 30.84 0.11 6.20
C ALA A 92 31.33 -1.31 6.53
N SER A 93 30.68 -1.98 7.48
CA SER A 93 30.98 -3.34 7.93
C SER A 93 29.71 -4.19 7.96
N GLU A 94 29.89 -5.50 8.02
CA GLU A 94 28.79 -6.45 8.15
C GLU A 94 28.09 -6.26 9.51
N LEU A 95 26.79 -6.51 9.55
CA LEU A 95 26.04 -6.61 10.80
C LEU A 95 26.66 -7.68 11.70
N GLN A 96 26.93 -7.31 12.95
CA GLN A 96 27.47 -8.22 13.98
C GLN A 96 26.36 -9.02 14.70
N MET A 97 25.19 -9.14 14.06
CA MET A 97 24.01 -9.84 14.55
C MET A 97 23.26 -10.44 13.37
N THR A 98 22.40 -11.41 13.63
CA THR A 98 21.55 -12.01 12.60
C THR A 98 20.52 -10.99 12.06
N LEU A 99 20.00 -11.24 10.86
CA LEU A 99 18.97 -10.37 10.25
C LEU A 99 17.68 -10.32 11.08
N GLU A 100 17.33 -11.44 11.74
CA GLU A 100 16.17 -11.54 12.61
C GLU A 100 16.36 -10.77 13.93
N GLU A 101 17.53 -10.86 14.55
CA GLU A 101 17.87 -10.04 15.73
C GLU A 101 17.85 -8.55 15.39
N PHE A 102 18.45 -8.17 14.25
CA PHE A 102 18.43 -6.78 13.79
C PHE A 102 17.00 -6.28 13.58
N LYS A 103 16.16 -7.07 12.90
CA LYS A 103 14.72 -6.77 12.74
C LYS A 103 14.03 -6.58 14.09
N GLY A 104 14.24 -7.51 15.02
CA GLY A 104 13.64 -7.47 16.36
C GLY A 104 14.05 -6.22 17.15
N GLN A 105 15.33 -5.88 17.13
CA GLN A 105 15.85 -4.69 17.82
C GLN A 105 15.34 -3.39 17.18
N VAL A 106 15.29 -3.32 15.85
CA VAL A 106 14.72 -2.15 15.14
C VAL A 106 13.24 -1.99 15.49
N ASN A 107 12.46 -3.06 15.46
CA ASN A 107 11.04 -3.02 15.84
C ASN A 107 10.83 -2.62 17.30
N ALA A 108 11.69 -3.08 18.22
CA ALA A 108 11.65 -2.66 19.61
C ALA A 108 11.87 -1.13 19.77
N LYS A 109 12.71 -0.52 18.92
CA LYS A 109 12.90 0.94 18.88
C LYS A 109 11.76 1.69 18.19
N LEU A 110 11.12 1.09 17.18
CA LEU A 110 9.96 1.69 16.50
C LEU A 110 8.70 1.73 17.39
N GLY A 111 8.58 0.78 18.33
CA GLY A 111 7.61 0.84 19.42
C GLY A 111 6.17 0.50 19.00
N ASN A 112 5.29 1.50 19.00
CA ASN A 112 3.82 1.41 19.07
C ASN A 112 3.08 0.73 17.89
N GLY A 113 3.79 0.00 17.02
CA GLY A 113 3.21 -0.74 15.90
C GLY A 113 2.72 0.14 14.74
N ARG A 114 2.93 1.47 14.77
CA ARG A 114 2.60 2.32 13.62
C ARG A 114 3.52 2.11 12.42
N ILE A 115 4.78 1.73 12.68
CA ILE A 115 5.76 1.33 11.67
C ILE A 115 6.32 -0.02 12.15
N ILE A 116 6.42 -0.98 11.24
CA ILE A 116 7.00 -2.28 11.51
C ILE A 116 7.91 -2.71 10.36
N VAL A 117 9.08 -3.23 10.70
CA VAL A 117 9.96 -3.95 9.77
C VAL A 117 9.51 -5.41 9.78
N LEU A 118 8.96 -5.86 8.66
CA LEU A 118 8.46 -7.22 8.48
C LEU A 118 9.59 -8.21 8.15
N GLY A 119 10.62 -7.74 7.46
CA GLY A 119 11.76 -8.56 7.05
C GLY A 119 13.00 -7.74 6.76
N VAL A 120 14.16 -8.39 6.88
CA VAL A 120 15.45 -7.83 6.49
C VAL A 120 16.16 -8.87 5.62
N MET A 121 16.67 -8.43 4.47
CA MET A 121 17.38 -9.30 3.53
C MET A 121 18.68 -8.64 3.05
N ARG A 122 19.66 -9.47 2.71
CA ARG A 122 20.87 -9.07 2.00
C ARG A 122 20.62 -9.26 0.51
N PRO A 123 20.50 -8.20 -0.31
CA PRO A 123 20.32 -8.36 -1.74
C PRO A 123 21.56 -9.04 -2.33
N THR A 124 21.41 -10.27 -2.81
CA THR A 124 22.48 -11.07 -3.45
C THR A 124 22.64 -10.70 -4.91
N THR A 125 21.53 -10.42 -5.57
CA THR A 125 21.43 -9.90 -6.93
C THR A 125 20.38 -8.79 -6.94
N GLY A 126 20.66 -7.70 -7.65
CA GLY A 126 19.70 -6.61 -7.75
C GLY A 126 20.34 -5.38 -8.38
N PRO A 127 19.55 -4.51 -9.03
CA PRO A 127 20.09 -3.33 -9.67
C PRO A 127 20.92 -2.51 -8.67
N SER A 128 22.07 -2.03 -9.14
CA SER A 128 22.91 -1.06 -8.42
C SER A 128 22.11 0.15 -7.93
N LYS A 129 20.96 0.42 -8.58
CA LYS A 129 19.98 1.46 -8.26
C LYS A 129 18.84 0.93 -7.37
N ILE A 130 18.47 1.74 -6.38
CA ILE A 130 17.32 1.48 -5.49
C ILE A 130 16.05 1.92 -6.22
N ARG A 131 15.46 1.01 -6.99
CA ARG A 131 14.25 1.26 -7.77
C ARG A 131 13.38 -0.01 -7.78
N SER A 132 12.06 0.17 -7.77
CA SER A 132 11.10 -0.91 -8.01
C SER A 132 10.94 -1.15 -9.50
N ARG A 133 10.57 -2.38 -9.87
CA ARG A 133 10.03 -2.70 -11.18
C ARG A 133 8.59 -2.20 -11.31
N CYS A 134 7.73 -2.59 -10.38
CA CYS A 134 6.30 -2.25 -10.35
C CYS A 134 5.81 -1.91 -8.93
N LYS A 135 4.66 -1.26 -8.83
CA LYS A 135 3.97 -0.92 -7.57
C LYS A 135 2.47 -1.13 -7.74
N LYS A 136 1.82 -1.70 -6.72
CA LYS A 136 0.37 -1.84 -6.60
C LYS A 136 -0.12 -0.90 -5.51
N TYR A 137 -0.98 0.05 -5.86
CA TYR A 137 -1.74 0.84 -4.90
C TYR A 137 -3.18 0.36 -4.85
N ILE A 138 -3.75 0.31 -3.66
CA ILE A 138 -5.18 0.06 -3.47
C ILE A 138 -5.79 1.27 -2.75
N TYR A 139 -6.94 1.71 -3.26
CA TYR A 139 -7.74 2.75 -2.64
C TYR A 139 -9.07 2.17 -2.15
N TYR A 140 -9.34 2.30 -0.84
CA TYR A 140 -10.53 1.72 -0.21
C TYR A 140 -11.67 2.74 -0.11
N LEU A 141 -12.81 2.43 -0.71
CA LEU A 141 -14.04 3.21 -0.66
C LEU A 141 -15.08 2.48 0.18
N GLN A 142 -15.73 3.20 1.10
CA GLN A 142 -16.92 2.73 1.80
C GLN A 142 -18.16 3.36 1.18
N GLN A 143 -19.15 2.53 0.91
CA GLN A 143 -20.47 2.88 0.40
C GLN A 143 -21.55 2.49 1.40
N GLY A 144 -22.73 3.11 1.24
CA GLY A 144 -23.88 2.87 2.08
C GLY A 144 -24.30 4.12 2.86
N HIS A 145 -25.27 3.94 3.75
CA HIS A 145 -25.90 5.05 4.47
C HIS A 145 -25.10 5.49 5.71
N ARG A 146 -24.28 4.62 6.29
CA ARG A 146 -23.47 4.90 7.47
C ARG A 146 -22.03 4.40 7.28
N PRO A 147 -21.01 5.15 7.75
CA PRO A 147 -19.63 4.70 7.71
C PRO A 147 -19.35 3.63 8.76
N ASP A 148 -18.36 2.78 8.50
CA ASP A 148 -17.64 2.08 9.56
C ASP A 148 -16.61 3.05 10.14
N LEU A 149 -16.81 3.44 11.41
CA LEU A 149 -15.94 4.40 12.09
C LEU A 149 -14.57 3.82 12.46
N GLU A 150 -14.47 2.51 12.68
CA GLU A 150 -13.21 1.84 13.00
C GLU A 150 -12.33 1.74 11.76
N LEU A 151 -12.91 1.42 10.61
CA LEU A 151 -12.21 1.36 9.33
C LEU A 151 -12.10 2.73 8.65
N GLY A 152 -12.84 3.74 9.10
CA GLY A 152 -12.88 5.08 8.51
C GLY A 152 -11.54 5.84 8.52
N LYS A 153 -10.56 5.37 9.30
CA LYS A 153 -9.16 5.85 9.28
C LYS A 153 -8.33 5.27 8.14
N TYR A 154 -8.81 4.21 7.48
CA TYR A 154 -8.12 3.47 6.42
C TYR A 154 -8.85 3.48 5.07
N SER A 155 -10.02 4.11 5.01
CA SER A 155 -10.88 4.16 3.83
C SER A 155 -11.67 5.47 3.74
N TRP A 156 -12.28 5.71 2.59
CA TRP A 156 -13.07 6.91 2.33
C TRP A 156 -14.55 6.57 2.22
N PHE A 157 -15.35 7.05 3.18
CA PHE A 157 -16.80 6.97 3.12
C PHE A 157 -17.39 7.99 2.14
N LEU A 158 -18.15 7.50 1.17
CA LEU A 158 -18.79 8.29 0.13
C LEU A 158 -20.24 8.70 0.46
N GLY A 159 -20.91 7.96 1.34
CA GLY A 159 -22.33 8.17 1.65
C GLY A 159 -23.30 7.90 0.49
N ARG A 160 -22.81 7.31 -0.60
CA ARG A 160 -23.54 7.01 -1.83
C ARG A 160 -22.97 5.75 -2.48
N THR A 161 -23.75 5.12 -3.35
CA THR A 161 -23.30 3.99 -4.16
C THR A 161 -22.68 4.48 -5.47
N LEU A 162 -21.74 3.71 -5.99
CA LEU A 162 -21.12 3.93 -7.30
C LEU A 162 -21.58 2.82 -8.25
N ASN A 163 -21.76 3.18 -9.51
CA ASN A 163 -21.98 2.24 -10.58
C ASN A 163 -20.64 1.56 -10.94
N ILE A 164 -20.50 0.31 -10.50
CA ILE A 164 -19.28 -0.49 -10.67
C ILE A 164 -18.98 -0.77 -12.14
N GLN A 165 -20.02 -1.05 -12.94
CA GLN A 165 -19.84 -1.31 -14.37
C GLN A 165 -19.22 -0.10 -15.08
N ARG A 166 -19.68 1.12 -14.77
CA ARG A 166 -19.09 2.34 -15.34
C ARG A 166 -17.63 2.55 -14.94
N LEU A 167 -17.26 2.16 -13.71
CA LEU A 167 -15.87 2.21 -13.26
C LEU A 167 -15.01 1.19 -14.02
N ARG A 168 -15.50 -0.05 -14.17
CA ARG A 168 -14.85 -1.09 -14.98
C ARG A 168 -14.71 -0.64 -16.45
N ASP A 169 -15.76 -0.06 -17.03
CA ASP A 169 -15.73 0.48 -18.39
C ASP A 169 -14.71 1.61 -18.54
N ALA A 170 -14.53 2.44 -17.50
CA ALA A 170 -13.55 3.52 -17.52
C ALA A 170 -12.12 2.98 -17.49
N LEU A 171 -11.86 1.95 -16.68
CA LEU A 171 -10.53 1.35 -16.55
C LEU A 171 -10.19 0.39 -17.70
N LYS A 172 -11.17 -0.01 -18.50
CA LYS A 172 -10.97 -0.87 -19.66
C LYS A 172 -9.98 -0.23 -20.65
N ASN A 173 -8.93 -0.98 -20.97
CA ASN A 173 -7.85 -0.57 -21.89
C ASN A 173 -7.10 0.69 -21.44
N VAL A 174 -7.07 0.98 -20.14
CA VAL A 174 -6.26 2.06 -19.60
C VAL A 174 -4.91 1.51 -19.18
N ASP A 175 -3.84 2.06 -19.75
CA ASP A 175 -2.48 1.82 -19.30
C ASP A 175 -2.02 2.96 -18.38
N PHE A 176 -1.81 2.66 -17.10
CA PHE A 176 -1.30 3.63 -16.12
C PHE A 176 0.23 3.68 -16.06
N SER A 177 0.93 2.80 -16.78
CA SER A 177 2.38 2.77 -16.83
C SER A 177 2.93 3.97 -17.57
N LEU A 178 4.05 4.49 -17.05
CA LEU A 178 4.85 5.51 -17.71
C LEU A 178 6.00 4.89 -18.54
N ASP A 179 6.14 3.56 -18.52
CA ASP A 179 7.11 2.79 -19.29
C ASP A 179 6.38 1.98 -20.37
N PRO A 180 6.68 2.18 -21.66
CA PRO A 180 6.00 1.50 -22.76
C PRO A 180 6.24 -0.02 -22.79
N HIS A 181 7.18 -0.54 -21.99
CA HIS A 181 7.50 -1.96 -21.88
C HIS A 181 6.87 -2.63 -20.65
N ILE A 182 6.06 -1.92 -19.87
CA ILE A 182 5.24 -2.47 -18.78
C ILE A 182 3.81 -2.01 -19.02
N SER A 183 2.84 -2.93 -18.99
CA SER A 183 1.43 -2.54 -18.94
C SER A 183 1.02 -2.28 -17.49
N GLY A 184 0.55 -1.07 -17.21
CA GLY A 184 -0.02 -0.69 -15.92
C GLY A 184 -1.53 -0.87 -15.95
N THR A 185 -2.08 -1.62 -15.00
CA THR A 185 -3.50 -1.98 -14.98
C THR A 185 -4.27 -1.22 -13.90
N GLY A 186 -5.58 -1.18 -14.04
CA GLY A 186 -6.48 -0.80 -12.96
C GLY A 186 -7.68 -1.72 -12.90
N ASP A 187 -8.07 -2.12 -11.69
CA ASP A 187 -9.20 -3.02 -11.47
C ASP A 187 -10.10 -2.55 -10.33
N ILE A 188 -11.36 -2.99 -10.36
CA ILE A 188 -12.38 -2.70 -9.35
C ILE A 188 -12.77 -4.00 -8.66
N ILE A 189 -12.38 -4.11 -7.40
CA ILE A 189 -12.79 -5.21 -6.53
C ILE A 189 -14.02 -4.73 -5.75
N ASP A 190 -15.17 -5.32 -6.07
CA ASP A 190 -16.37 -5.18 -5.27
C ASP A 190 -16.34 -6.22 -4.13
N ALA A 191 -16.60 -5.81 -2.88
CA ALA A 191 -16.64 -6.74 -1.77
C ALA A 191 -17.63 -7.89 -2.00
N THR A 192 -18.71 -7.67 -2.77
CA THR A 192 -19.64 -8.73 -3.17
C THR A 192 -18.98 -9.79 -4.05
N ASP A 193 -18.03 -9.42 -4.92
CA ASP A 193 -17.28 -10.36 -5.76
C ASP A 193 -16.45 -11.35 -4.92
N LEU A 194 -15.99 -10.93 -3.73
CA LEU A 194 -15.25 -11.79 -2.80
C LEU A 194 -16.18 -12.79 -2.09
N TYR A 195 -17.38 -12.37 -1.70
CA TYR A 195 -18.36 -13.26 -1.05
C TYR A 195 -18.95 -14.29 -2.02
N HIS A 196 -19.04 -13.98 -3.32
CA HIS A 196 -19.57 -14.92 -4.31
C HIS A 196 -18.58 -16.02 -4.72
N LYS A 197 -17.26 -15.84 -4.52
CA LYS A 197 -16.27 -16.93 -4.74
C LYS A 197 -16.42 -18.08 -3.73
N ASP A 198 -16.89 -17.80 -2.51
CA ASP A 198 -17.11 -18.81 -1.45
C ASP A 198 -18.54 -19.40 -1.41
N ALA A 199 -19.44 -18.89 -2.27
CA ALA A 199 -20.86 -19.25 -2.28
C ALA A 199 -21.20 -20.57 -3.00
N THR A 200 -20.22 -21.47 -3.19
CA THR A 200 -20.50 -22.89 -3.50
C THR A 200 -20.85 -23.72 -2.26
N SER A 201 -20.77 -23.12 -1.06
CA SER A 201 -21.40 -23.67 0.13
C SER A 201 -22.91 -23.38 0.11
N LYS A 202 -23.70 -24.44 -0.10
CA LYS A 202 -25.17 -24.39 -0.16
C LYS A 202 -25.76 -23.53 0.97
N PRO A 203 -26.77 -22.69 0.70
CA PRO A 203 -27.53 -22.07 1.77
C PRO A 203 -28.21 -23.19 2.56
N ILE A 204 -27.87 -23.32 3.84
CA ILE A 204 -28.59 -24.16 4.79
C ILE A 204 -29.90 -23.42 5.09
N THR A 205 -30.91 -23.63 4.24
CA THR A 205 -32.30 -23.40 4.60
C THR A 205 -32.80 -24.64 5.32
N GLU A 206 -32.63 -24.68 6.64
CA GLU A 206 -33.47 -25.55 7.47
C GLU A 206 -34.79 -24.83 7.73
N GLU A 207 -35.85 -25.34 7.08
CA GLU A 207 -37.23 -24.99 7.38
C GLU A 207 -37.56 -25.47 8.79
N HIS A 208 -37.66 -24.54 9.73
CA HIS A 208 -38.24 -24.83 11.04
C HIS A 208 -39.76 -24.92 10.92
N ASN A 209 -40.26 -26.16 10.77
CA ASN A 209 -41.64 -26.50 11.05
C ASN A 209 -41.93 -26.25 12.54
N LEU A 210 -42.85 -25.33 12.78
CA LEU A 210 -43.47 -25.08 14.09
C LEU A 210 -44.57 -26.12 14.30
N ASP A 211 -44.35 -27.07 15.21
CA ASP A 211 -45.45 -27.76 15.88
C ASP A 211 -45.05 -28.15 17.32
N ASN A 212 -46.08 -28.19 18.16
CA ASN A 212 -46.11 -27.90 19.59
C ASN A 212 -45.67 -29.03 20.52
N SER A 213 -45.24 -28.60 21.72
CA SER A 213 -45.55 -29.18 23.05
C SER A 213 -44.92 -30.54 23.42
N LYS A 214 -43.97 -30.52 24.38
CA LYS A 214 -44.13 -30.97 25.78
C LYS A 214 -42.79 -31.20 26.50
N ASP A 215 -42.76 -30.72 27.74
CA ASP A 215 -42.12 -31.30 28.93
C ASP A 215 -40.59 -31.25 29.19
N VAL A 216 -40.29 -30.48 30.24
CA VAL A 216 -39.55 -30.85 31.47
C VAL A 216 -38.02 -30.99 31.44
N ALA A 217 -37.39 -29.97 32.07
CA ALA A 217 -36.27 -29.98 33.01
C ALA A 217 -35.07 -30.94 32.79
N SER A 218 -33.90 -30.36 32.51
CA SER A 218 -32.72 -30.49 33.39
C SER A 218 -31.63 -29.48 33.01
N SER A 219 -30.84 -29.15 34.02
CA SER A 219 -29.92 -28.02 34.15
C SER A 219 -28.54 -28.22 33.50
N GLU A 220 -27.86 -27.08 33.31
CA GLU A 220 -26.41 -26.89 33.10
C GLU A 220 -25.84 -27.09 31.67
N HIS A 221 -25.73 -25.97 30.94
CA HIS A 221 -24.46 -25.30 30.57
C HIS A 221 -24.82 -24.17 29.59
N LYS A 222 -24.89 -22.93 30.09
CA LYS A 222 -25.28 -21.75 29.32
C LYS A 222 -24.17 -21.39 28.31
N LYS A 223 -24.14 -22.07 27.15
CA LYS A 223 -23.42 -21.57 25.97
C LYS A 223 -24.02 -20.21 25.64
N ARG A 224 -23.29 -19.13 25.92
CA ARG A 224 -23.62 -17.81 25.40
C ARG A 224 -23.62 -17.91 23.88
N LYS A 225 -24.80 -17.99 23.30
CA LYS A 225 -25.04 -17.76 21.88
C LYS A 225 -24.62 -16.30 21.68
N VAL A 226 -23.47 -16.07 21.07
CA VAL A 226 -23.12 -14.75 20.56
C VAL A 226 -24.13 -14.51 19.46
N GLU A 227 -25.17 -13.76 19.78
CA GLU A 227 -26.05 -13.20 18.78
C GLU A 227 -25.17 -12.36 17.86
N SER A 228 -25.08 -12.78 16.61
CA SER A 228 -24.61 -11.93 15.52
C SER A 228 -25.58 -10.75 15.48
N ASN A 229 -25.21 -9.68 16.19
CA ASN A 229 -25.88 -8.40 16.08
C ASN A 229 -25.89 -8.05 14.59
N GLY A 230 -27.08 -7.78 14.05
CA GLY A 230 -27.28 -7.30 12.69
C GLY A 230 -26.55 -5.98 12.46
N GLY A 231 -25.25 -6.05 12.22
CA GLY A 231 -24.42 -4.94 11.84
C GLY A 231 -24.88 -4.43 10.48
N VAL A 232 -24.98 -3.11 10.34
CA VAL A 232 -25.22 -2.48 9.04
C VAL A 232 -24.09 -2.92 8.11
N GLN A 233 -24.44 -3.59 7.01
CA GLN A 233 -23.46 -4.08 6.05
C GLN A 233 -22.80 -2.88 5.36
N VAL A 234 -21.56 -2.57 5.73
CA VAL A 234 -20.75 -1.55 5.05
C VAL A 234 -20.20 -2.18 3.78
N HIS A 235 -20.52 -1.57 2.64
CA HIS A 235 -20.11 -2.08 1.34
C HIS A 235 -18.78 -1.46 0.93
N PHE A 236 -17.77 -2.29 0.67
CA PHE A 236 -16.46 -1.83 0.23
C PHE A 236 -16.28 -1.97 -1.28
N VAL A 237 -15.70 -0.94 -1.88
CA VAL A 237 -15.20 -0.97 -3.24
C VAL A 237 -13.72 -0.60 -3.19
N CYS A 238 -12.88 -1.46 -3.74
CA CYS A 238 -11.44 -1.22 -3.81
C CYS A 238 -11.07 -0.91 -5.25
N ILE A 239 -10.26 0.14 -5.44
CA ILE A 239 -9.69 0.47 -6.73
C ILE A 239 -8.21 0.11 -6.66
N GLU A 240 -7.83 -0.92 -7.40
CA GLU A 240 -6.45 -1.35 -7.56
C GLU A 240 -5.82 -0.62 -8.75
N LEU A 241 -4.58 -0.16 -8.60
CA LEU A 241 -3.79 0.43 -9.67
C LEU A 241 -2.37 -0.13 -9.61
N VAL A 242 -1.92 -0.74 -10.70
CA VAL A 242 -0.57 -1.27 -10.86
C VAL A 242 0.16 -0.48 -11.94
N ALA A 243 1.38 -0.05 -11.65
CA ALA A 243 2.25 0.59 -12.65
C ALA A 243 3.72 0.49 -12.26
N ASN A 244 4.61 0.78 -13.22
CA ASN A 244 6.05 0.90 -12.99
C ASN A 244 6.44 2.04 -12.02
N GLY A 245 5.57 3.05 -11.92
CA GLY A 245 5.71 4.18 -11.02
C GLY A 245 4.54 5.14 -11.16
N PHE A 246 4.36 5.99 -10.17
CA PHE A 246 3.30 6.99 -10.15
C PHE A 246 3.91 8.36 -9.84
N LEU A 247 3.44 9.40 -10.55
CA LEU A 247 3.79 10.78 -10.21
C LEU A 247 3.14 11.18 -8.89
N ARG A 248 3.65 12.27 -8.28
CA ARG A 248 3.07 12.81 -7.03
C ARG A 248 1.58 13.12 -7.23
N HIS A 249 0.75 12.68 -6.27
CA HIS A 249 -0.72 12.77 -6.30
C HIS A 249 -1.42 12.00 -7.44
N MET A 250 -0.70 11.34 -8.35
CA MET A 250 -1.29 10.72 -9.56
C MET A 250 -2.43 9.76 -9.22
N VAL A 251 -2.18 8.78 -8.35
CA VAL A 251 -3.20 7.82 -7.91
C VAL A 251 -4.43 8.54 -7.36
N ARG A 252 -4.25 9.50 -6.46
CA ARG A 252 -5.37 10.23 -5.83
C ARG A 252 -6.19 11.05 -6.83
N ARG A 253 -5.55 11.57 -7.87
CA ARG A 253 -6.23 12.28 -8.96
C ARG A 253 -6.95 11.33 -9.92
N ILE A 254 -6.43 10.13 -10.14
CA ILE A 254 -7.14 9.06 -10.83
C ILE A 254 -8.42 8.72 -10.06
N ILE A 255 -8.32 8.45 -8.75
CA ILE A 255 -9.49 8.18 -7.89
C ILE A 255 -10.50 9.35 -7.92
N GLY A 256 -10.00 10.59 -7.84
CA GLY A 256 -10.81 11.79 -7.95
C GLY A 256 -11.54 11.95 -9.30
N THR A 257 -10.98 11.39 -10.37
CA THR A 257 -11.58 11.36 -11.71
C THR A 257 -12.59 10.22 -11.84
N LEU A 258 -12.29 9.06 -11.27
CA LEU A 258 -13.18 7.89 -11.28
C LEU A 258 -14.44 8.12 -10.44
N ARG A 259 -14.35 8.87 -9.35
CA ARG A 259 -15.50 9.16 -8.48
C ARG A 259 -16.73 9.69 -9.25
N PRO A 260 -16.67 10.82 -9.97
CA PRO A 260 -17.83 11.33 -10.69
C PRO A 260 -18.31 10.41 -11.82
N ILE A 261 -17.44 9.54 -12.37
CA ILE A 261 -17.80 8.51 -13.36
C ILE A 261 -18.67 7.43 -12.71
N GLY A 262 -18.24 6.92 -11.56
CA GLY A 262 -18.98 5.94 -10.77
C GLY A 262 -20.29 6.53 -10.22
N GLU A 263 -20.32 7.82 -9.90
CA GLU A 263 -21.55 8.54 -9.52
C GLU A 263 -22.52 8.78 -10.70
N GLY A 264 -22.10 8.48 -11.93
CA GLY A 264 -22.91 8.68 -13.14
C GLY A 264 -22.93 10.11 -13.68
N THR A 265 -22.22 11.04 -13.05
CA THR A 265 -22.16 12.47 -13.44
C THR A 265 -21.17 12.76 -14.57
N GLN A 266 -20.27 11.82 -14.87
CA GLN A 266 -19.28 11.91 -15.95
C GLN A 266 -19.24 10.60 -16.76
N PRO A 267 -18.90 10.63 -18.06
CA PRO A 267 -18.79 9.44 -18.88
C PRO A 267 -17.50 8.65 -18.58
N PRO A 268 -17.48 7.31 -18.79
CA PRO A 268 -16.28 6.49 -18.63
C PRO A 268 -15.06 6.99 -19.44
N SER A 269 -15.30 7.54 -20.64
CA SER A 269 -14.25 8.11 -21.52
C SER A 269 -13.45 9.25 -20.88
N ARG A 270 -13.95 9.87 -19.81
CA ARG A 270 -13.29 10.98 -19.12
C ARG A 270 -11.88 10.61 -18.64
N ILE A 271 -11.63 9.37 -18.21
CA ILE A 271 -10.30 8.98 -17.73
C ILE A 271 -9.28 8.95 -18.87
N GLN A 272 -9.67 8.51 -20.06
CA GLN A 272 -8.81 8.52 -21.25
C GLN A 272 -8.47 9.95 -21.68
N GLN A 273 -9.45 10.86 -21.66
CA GLN A 273 -9.22 12.28 -21.94
C GLN A 273 -8.23 12.91 -20.94
N VAL A 274 -8.31 12.50 -19.66
CA VAL A 274 -7.39 12.96 -18.61
C VAL A 274 -5.97 12.47 -18.87
N LEU A 275 -5.81 11.20 -19.24
CA LEU A 275 -4.50 10.61 -19.54
C LEU A 275 -3.90 11.16 -20.84
N ALA A 276 -4.73 11.50 -21.82
CA ALA A 276 -4.33 12.19 -23.05
C ALA A 276 -3.99 13.68 -22.82
N GLY A 277 -4.24 14.22 -21.63
CA GLY A 277 -3.99 15.63 -21.30
C GLY A 277 -5.00 16.60 -21.90
N GLU A 278 -6.08 16.11 -22.51
CA GLU A 278 -7.14 16.94 -23.11
C GLU A 278 -7.94 17.69 -22.04
N VAL A 279 -8.07 17.10 -20.86
CA VAL A 279 -8.85 17.64 -19.76
C VAL A 279 -8.15 17.47 -18.42
N ALA A 280 -8.41 18.40 -17.49
CA ALA A 280 -7.83 18.32 -16.17
C ALA A 280 -8.35 17.09 -15.37
N PRO A 281 -7.47 16.37 -14.66
CA PRO A 281 -7.89 15.34 -13.72
C PRO A 281 -8.71 15.94 -12.57
N GLY A 282 -9.58 15.11 -12.00
CA GLY A 282 -10.36 15.44 -10.81
C GLY A 282 -9.52 15.84 -9.59
N PRO A 283 -10.18 16.37 -8.54
CA PRO A 283 -9.51 16.77 -7.30
C PRO A 283 -8.85 15.56 -6.63
N SER A 284 -7.77 15.78 -5.89
CA SER A 284 -7.08 14.66 -5.21
C SER A 284 -7.96 14.06 -4.11
N ALA A 285 -8.26 12.76 -4.22
CA ALA A 285 -8.99 12.01 -3.20
C ALA A 285 -8.25 11.99 -1.84
N PRO A 286 -8.90 11.81 -0.68
CA PRO A 286 -8.22 11.76 0.63
C PRO A 286 -7.07 10.73 0.73
N THR A 287 -5.98 11.06 1.44
CA THR A 287 -4.80 10.16 1.55
C THR A 287 -5.02 8.96 2.45
N LYS A 288 -5.85 9.09 3.50
CA LYS A 288 -6.13 8.06 4.50
C LYS A 288 -6.72 6.75 3.95
N ALA A 289 -7.18 6.76 2.71
CA ALA A 289 -7.77 5.60 2.05
C ALA A 289 -6.81 4.93 1.05
N LEU A 290 -5.64 5.50 0.85
CA LEU A 290 -4.64 5.05 -0.11
C LEU A 290 -3.56 4.20 0.58
N TRP A 291 -3.30 3.05 -0.01
CA TRP A 291 -2.34 2.07 0.47
C TRP A 291 -1.37 1.67 -0.62
N LEU A 292 -0.06 1.74 -0.36
CA LEU A 292 0.94 1.01 -1.14
C LEU A 292 0.87 -0.47 -0.73
N HIS A 293 0.16 -1.27 -1.53
CA HIS A 293 -0.18 -2.64 -1.20
C HIS A 293 0.93 -3.63 -1.58
N ARG A 294 1.59 -3.42 -2.73
CA ARG A 294 2.77 -4.19 -3.17
C ARG A 294 3.81 -3.29 -3.83
N THR A 295 5.06 -3.72 -3.71
CA THR A 295 6.20 -3.20 -4.49
C THR A 295 6.99 -4.41 -4.96
N TRP A 296 7.18 -4.54 -6.26
CA TRP A 296 8.03 -5.59 -6.83
C TRP A 296 9.38 -4.99 -7.19
N LEU A 297 10.46 -5.61 -6.72
CA LEU A 297 11.82 -5.14 -6.95
C LEU A 297 12.37 -5.67 -8.27
N THR A 298 12.01 -6.90 -8.63
CA THR A 298 12.41 -7.56 -9.88
C THR A 298 11.20 -7.90 -10.76
N GLN A 299 11.46 -8.29 -12.00
CA GLN A 299 10.41 -8.81 -12.90
C GLN A 299 9.97 -10.22 -12.46
N GLU A 300 10.92 -11.05 -12.01
CA GLU A 300 10.65 -12.40 -11.51
C GLU A 300 9.67 -12.38 -10.33
N ASP A 301 9.85 -11.47 -9.37
CA ASP A 301 8.91 -11.30 -8.24
C ASP A 301 7.50 -10.91 -8.70
N TYR A 302 7.41 -10.10 -9.76
CA TYR A 302 6.13 -9.66 -10.32
C TYR A 302 5.42 -10.81 -11.04
N ASP A 303 6.15 -11.50 -11.92
CA ASP A 303 5.60 -12.62 -12.69
C ASP A 303 5.17 -13.78 -11.78
N ALA A 304 5.94 -14.05 -10.71
CA ALA A 304 5.60 -15.06 -9.72
C ALA A 304 4.31 -14.74 -8.96
N ASP A 305 4.11 -13.48 -8.53
CA ASP A 305 2.87 -13.07 -7.86
C ASP A 305 1.67 -13.14 -8.83
N CYS A 306 1.84 -12.70 -10.09
CA CYS A 306 0.78 -12.76 -11.09
C CYS A 306 0.37 -14.20 -11.42
N ALA A 307 1.32 -15.15 -11.49
CA ALA A 307 1.04 -16.55 -11.77
C ALA A 307 0.27 -17.28 -10.65
N VAL A 308 0.20 -16.71 -9.44
CA VAL A 308 -0.57 -17.23 -8.31
C VAL A 308 -2.00 -16.65 -8.28
N GLU A 309 -2.23 -15.52 -8.97
CA GLU A 309 -3.55 -14.87 -9.06
C GLU A 309 -4.43 -15.43 -10.22
N GLU A 310 -3.86 -16.21 -11.16
CA GLU A 310 -4.55 -16.94 -12.25
C GLU A 310 -5.01 -18.35 -11.88
#